data_AF-A0A239RG79-F1
#
_entry.id   AF-A0A239RG79-F1
#
_cell.length_a   1.000
_cell.length_b   1.000
_cell.length_c   1.000
_cell.angle_alpha   90.00
_cell.angle_beta   90.00
_cell.angle_gamma   90.00
#
_symmetry.space_group_name_H-M   'P 1'
#
loop_
_entity.id
_entity.type
_entity.pdbx_description
1 polymer ?
#
loop_
_entity_poly.entity_id
_entity_poly.type
_entity_poly.pdbx_seq_one_letter_code
_entity_poly.pdbx_strand_id
1 'polypeptide(L)'
;MITITDNKGLMKIKGQHSVCIEPKQGICRMHIRILSGELRINHCCYSPDGGTWLESPGGKRQAHHDVSSGGVRELIFDIRESFGRKDKLMIVNPHFLKICEFEYEIM
;
A
#
# COMPACT_ATOMS: atom_id res chain seq x y z
N MET A 1 -3.41 12.77 2.07
CA MET A 1 -3.60 11.32 1.87
C MET A 1 -4.78 11.14 0.94
N ILE A 2 -4.62 10.40 -0.16
CA ILE A 2 -5.71 10.09 -1.09
C ILE A 2 -6.18 8.67 -0.76
N THR A 3 -7.46 8.48 -0.45
CA THR A 3 -8.03 7.14 -0.27
C THR A 3 -8.63 6.67 -1.59
N ILE A 4 -8.25 5.48 -2.03
CA ILE A 4 -8.82 4.86 -3.23
C ILE A 4 -9.80 3.76 -2.85
N THR A 5 -10.97 3.81 -3.47
CA THR A 5 -12.04 2.81 -3.34
C THR A 5 -12.17 1.95 -4.59
N ASP A 6 -11.60 2.40 -5.70
CA ASP A 6 -11.59 1.66 -6.95
C ASP A 6 -10.56 0.53 -6.90
N ASN A 7 -10.97 -0.65 -7.36
CA ASN A 7 -10.11 -1.83 -7.39
C ASN A 7 -8.95 -1.70 -8.39
N LYS A 8 -9.01 -0.75 -9.34
CA LYS A 8 -7.92 -0.52 -10.28
C LYS A 8 -7.84 0.94 -10.68
N GLY A 9 -6.65 1.38 -11.06
CA GLY A 9 -6.46 2.75 -11.53
C GLY A 9 -5.03 3.07 -11.92
N LEU A 10 -4.89 4.23 -12.57
CA LEU A 10 -3.62 4.88 -12.86
C LEU A 10 -3.43 6.02 -11.86
N MET A 11 -2.30 6.03 -11.15
CA MET A 11 -2.03 6.98 -10.09
C MET A 11 -0.70 7.69 -10.32
N LYS A 12 -0.66 8.96 -9.90
CA LYS A 12 0.54 9.79 -9.95
C LYS A 12 0.74 10.47 -8.61
N ILE A 13 1.89 10.24 -7.98
CA ILE A 13 2.25 10.81 -6.68
C ILE A 13 3.61 11.54 -6.75
N LYS A 14 3.72 12.66 -6.04
CA LYS A 14 4.94 13.51 -5.95
C LYS A 14 5.08 14.03 -4.52
N GLY A 15 6.28 14.31 -4.06
CA GLY A 15 6.50 14.89 -2.74
C GLY A 15 6.02 13.96 -1.62
N GLN A 16 5.32 14.52 -0.62
CA GLN A 16 4.79 13.78 0.54
C GLN A 16 3.41 13.15 0.31
N HIS A 17 2.92 13.09 -0.93
CA HIS A 17 1.62 12.49 -1.20
C HIS A 17 1.68 10.97 -1.03
N SER A 18 0.70 10.45 -0.29
CA SER A 18 0.49 9.02 -0.07
C SER A 18 -0.92 8.62 -0.51
N VAL A 19 -1.04 7.37 -0.93
CA VAL A 19 -2.31 6.72 -1.28
C VAL A 19 -2.62 5.64 -0.25
N CYS A 20 -3.85 5.65 0.25
CA CYS A 20 -4.37 4.65 1.18
C CYS A 20 -5.33 3.72 0.46
N ILE A 21 -5.12 2.42 0.61
CA ILE A 21 -6.04 1.37 0.19
C ILE A 21 -6.64 0.75 1.44
N GLU A 22 -7.97 0.56 1.43
CA GLU A 22 -8.71 -0.12 2.49
C GLU A 22 -9.19 -1.48 1.98
N PRO A 23 -8.32 -2.50 1.97
CA PRO A 23 -8.66 -3.80 1.41
C PRO A 23 -9.69 -4.55 2.28
N LYS A 24 -10.32 -5.56 1.68
CA LYS A 24 -11.11 -6.54 2.43
C LYS A 24 -10.19 -7.39 3.31
N GLN A 25 -10.74 -7.89 4.42
CA GLN A 25 -10.04 -8.83 5.29
C GLN A 25 -9.75 -10.14 4.53
N GLY A 26 -8.60 -10.75 4.82
CA GLY A 26 -8.12 -11.98 4.20
C GLY A 26 -6.94 -11.73 3.25
N ILE A 27 -6.75 -12.66 2.32
CA ILE A 27 -5.68 -12.56 1.33
C ILE A 27 -6.05 -11.54 0.27
N CYS A 28 -5.34 -10.42 0.26
CA CYS A 28 -5.43 -9.38 -0.77
C CYS A 28 -4.28 -9.61 -1.76
N ARG A 29 -4.63 -9.79 -3.05
CA ARG A 29 -3.65 -9.83 -4.13
C ARG A 29 -3.70 -8.52 -4.90
N MET A 30 -2.54 -7.93 -5.10
CA MET A 30 -2.40 -6.68 -5.84
C MET A 30 -1.40 -6.86 -6.96
N HIS A 31 -1.82 -6.55 -8.18
CA HIS A 31 -0.93 -6.36 -9.31
C HIS A 31 -0.56 -4.89 -9.40
N ILE A 32 0.74 -4.61 -9.50
CA ILE A 32 1.23 -3.25 -9.60
C ILE A 32 2.30 -3.15 -10.67
N ARG A 33 2.23 -2.07 -11.47
CA ARG A 33 3.19 -1.76 -12.52
C ARG A 33 3.65 -0.32 -12.37
N ILE A 34 4.96 -0.13 -12.24
CA ILE A 34 5.55 1.20 -12.16
C ILE A 34 5.86 1.69 -13.58
N LEU A 35 5.20 2.76 -14.00
CA LEU A 35 5.45 3.41 -15.29
C LEU A 35 6.65 4.34 -15.19
N SER A 36 6.81 5.04 -14.05
CA SER A 36 7.99 5.86 -13.76
C SER A 36 8.24 5.96 -12.25
N GLY A 37 9.50 6.07 -11.86
CA GLY A 37 9.92 6.20 -10.46
C GLY A 37 10.03 4.87 -9.71
N GLU A 38 9.83 4.93 -8.40
CA GLU A 38 9.84 3.80 -7.47
C GLU A 38 8.78 4.07 -6.39
N LEU A 39 8.25 3.03 -5.77
CA LEU A 39 7.32 3.17 -4.66
C LEU A 39 7.60 2.16 -3.55
N ARG A 40 7.10 2.48 -2.37
CA ARG A 40 6.99 1.56 -1.24
C ARG A 40 5.53 1.40 -0.87
N ILE A 41 5.07 0.16 -0.70
CA ILE A 41 3.80 -0.13 -0.06
C ILE A 41 4.08 -0.59 1.36
N ASN A 42 3.53 0.10 2.35
CA ASN A 42 3.58 -0.31 3.74
C ASN A 42 2.29 -1.06 4.10
N HIS A 43 2.43 -2.18 4.79
CA HIS A 43 1.33 -2.89 5.44
C HIS A 43 1.21 -2.32 6.85
N CYS A 44 0.11 -1.60 7.10
CA CYS A 44 -0.09 -0.83 8.31
C CYS A 44 -1.21 -1.46 9.17
N CYS A 45 -0.86 -1.94 10.35
CA CYS A 45 -1.79 -2.48 11.35
C CYS A 45 -2.28 -1.38 12.30
N TYR A 46 -3.52 -1.55 12.78
CA TYR A 46 -4.10 -0.64 13.76
C TYR A 46 -3.51 -0.86 15.16
N SER A 47 -3.05 0.23 15.77
CA SER A 47 -2.61 0.32 17.16
C SER A 47 -3.68 1.02 18.00
N PRO A 48 -4.23 0.37 19.05
CA PRO A 48 -5.31 0.93 19.85
C PRO A 48 -4.82 2.09 20.74
N ASP A 49 -3.58 2.04 21.23
CA ASP A 49 -3.03 3.01 22.19
C ASP A 49 -2.93 4.41 21.58
N GLY A 50 -2.56 4.49 20.30
CA GLY A 50 -2.49 5.75 19.56
C GLY A 50 -3.70 6.01 18.66
N GLY A 51 -4.58 5.03 18.46
CA GLY A 51 -5.65 5.10 17.46
C GLY A 51 -5.13 5.27 16.03
N THR A 52 -3.96 4.72 15.70
CA THR A 52 -3.24 4.95 14.43
C THR A 52 -2.95 3.66 13.68
N TRP A 53 -2.61 3.78 12.39
CA TRP A 53 -2.15 2.68 11.54
C TRP A 53 -0.64 2.77 11.31
N LEU A 54 0.13 2.68 12.39
CA LEU A 54 1.59 2.81 12.35
C LEU A 54 2.32 1.51 12.70
N GLU A 55 1.59 0.51 13.20
CA GLU A 55 2.20 -0.76 13.54
C GLU A 55 2.47 -1.60 12.29
N SER A 56 3.57 -2.33 12.31
CA SER A 56 3.88 -3.32 11.28
C SER A 56 3.20 -4.65 11.59
N PRO A 57 2.84 -5.44 10.58
CA PRO A 57 2.22 -6.73 10.79
C PRO A 57 3.20 -7.72 11.46
N GLY A 58 2.75 -8.35 12.54
CA GLY A 58 3.46 -9.46 13.17
C GLY A 58 3.29 -10.81 12.43
N GLY A 59 4.02 -11.83 12.87
CA GLY A 59 3.81 -13.23 12.46
C GLY A 59 4.36 -13.58 11.07
N LYS A 60 5.58 -13.12 10.74
CA LYS A 60 6.28 -13.32 9.45
C LYS A 60 5.61 -12.66 8.24
N ARG A 61 4.53 -11.91 8.44
CA ARG A 61 3.92 -11.07 7.40
C ARG A 61 4.87 -9.93 7.05
N GLN A 62 4.96 -9.60 5.77
CA GLN A 62 5.89 -8.60 5.28
C GLN A 62 5.38 -7.19 5.58
N ALA A 63 6.20 -6.36 6.23
CA ALA A 63 5.81 -5.01 6.65
C ALA A 63 5.78 -4.01 5.48
N HIS A 64 6.60 -4.22 4.46
CA HIS A 64 6.61 -3.37 3.27
C HIS A 64 7.14 -4.08 2.04
N HIS A 65 6.72 -3.60 0.87
CA HIS A 65 7.25 -3.99 -0.44
C HIS A 65 7.79 -2.77 -1.16
N ASP A 66 9.06 -2.84 -1.56
CA ASP A 66 9.67 -1.87 -2.46
C ASP A 66 9.52 -2.35 -3.90
N VAL A 67 8.99 -1.47 -4.75
CA VAL A 67 8.67 -1.76 -6.15
C VAL A 67 9.33 -0.69 -7.02
N SER A 68 10.31 -1.12 -7.81
CA SER A 68 10.95 -0.30 -8.83
C SER A 68 10.29 -0.51 -10.19
N SER A 69 10.66 0.32 -11.17
CA SER A 69 10.32 0.10 -12.57
C SER A 69 10.64 -1.33 -13.04
N GLY A 70 9.75 -1.85 -13.88
CA GLY A 70 9.78 -3.24 -14.34
C GLY A 70 8.41 -3.68 -14.89
N GLY A 71 8.28 -4.98 -15.19
CA GLY A 71 6.99 -5.59 -15.51
C GLY A 71 6.00 -5.54 -14.35
N VAL A 72 4.81 -6.12 -14.57
CA VAL A 72 3.80 -6.26 -13.51
C VAL A 72 4.35 -7.13 -12.39
N ARG A 73 4.23 -6.67 -11.14
CA ARG A 73 4.53 -7.46 -9.95
C ARG A 73 3.25 -7.82 -9.22
N GLU A 74 3.18 -9.07 -8.78
CA GLU A 74 2.14 -9.53 -7.85
C GLU A 74 2.65 -9.40 -6.42
N LEU A 75 1.84 -8.74 -5.58
CA LEU A 75 2.06 -8.56 -4.16
C LEU A 75 0.90 -9.19 -3.40
N ILE A 76 1.21 -9.89 -2.31
CA ILE A 76 0.22 -10.64 -1.53
C ILE A 76 0.28 -10.14 -0.08
N PHE A 77 -0.87 -9.71 0.42
CA PHE A 77 -1.01 -9.22 1.79
C PHE A 77 -2.04 -10.06 2.54
N ASP A 78 -1.69 -10.49 3.75
CA ASP A 78 -2.63 -11.11 4.69
C ASP A 78 -3.24 -10.02 5.59
N ILE A 79 -4.35 -9.45 5.13
CA ILE A 79 -5.08 -8.34 5.76
C ILE A 79 -5.87 -8.87 6.94
N ARG A 80 -5.56 -8.38 8.13
CA ARG A 80 -6.25 -8.76 9.36
C ARG A 80 -7.04 -7.59 9.94
N GLU A 81 -7.81 -7.91 10.96
CA GLU A 81 -8.55 -6.95 11.76
C GLU A 81 -8.08 -7.05 13.21
N SER A 82 -7.82 -5.89 13.81
CA SER A 82 -7.49 -5.73 15.22
C SER A 82 -8.39 -4.66 15.80
N PHE A 83 -9.05 -4.93 16.94
CA PHE A 83 -9.93 -3.96 17.61
C PHE A 83 -11.03 -3.37 16.70
N GLY A 84 -11.60 -4.18 15.80
CA GLY A 84 -12.63 -3.72 14.85
C GLY A 84 -12.11 -2.82 13.72
N ARG A 85 -10.79 -2.75 13.54
CA ARG A 85 -10.12 -1.95 12.51
C ARG A 85 -9.24 -2.84 11.63
N LYS A 86 -9.54 -2.84 10.33
CA LYS A 86 -8.76 -3.56 9.33
C LYS A 86 -7.39 -2.93 9.11
N ASP A 87 -6.41 -3.76 8.76
CA ASP A 87 -5.13 -3.30 8.23
C ASP A 87 -5.35 -2.43 6.99
N LYS A 88 -4.44 -1.48 6.78
CA LYS A 88 -4.42 -0.58 5.62
C LYS A 88 -3.14 -0.81 4.81
N LEU A 89 -3.23 -0.58 3.50
CA LEU A 89 -2.03 -0.54 2.66
C LEU A 89 -1.76 0.91 2.27
N MET A 90 -0.56 1.38 2.59
CA MET A 90 -0.14 2.76 2.36
C MET A 90 0.94 2.80 1.29
N ILE A 91 0.60 3.34 0.12
CA ILE A 91 1.56 3.57 -0.97
C ILE A 91 2.21 4.93 -0.77
N VAL A 92 3.54 4.95 -0.77
CA VAL A 92 4.34 6.16 -0.61
C VAL A 92 5.41 6.25 -1.70
N ASN A 93 5.75 7.48 -2.06
CA ASN A 93 6.89 7.77 -2.92
C ASN A 93 8.13 8.00 -2.02
N PRO A 94 9.15 7.13 -2.08
CA PRO A 94 10.38 7.32 -1.31
C PRO A 94 11.22 8.51 -1.83
N HIS A 95 10.98 8.99 -3.04
CA HIS A 95 11.77 10.06 -3.69
C HIS A 95 11.00 11.37 -3.77
N PHE A 96 11.21 12.27 -2.81
CA PHE A 96 10.48 13.55 -2.68
C PHE A 96 10.46 14.42 -3.95
N LEU A 97 11.59 14.50 -4.67
CA LEU A 97 11.74 15.37 -5.84
C LEU A 97 11.26 14.74 -7.15
N LYS A 98 11.09 13.41 -7.18
CA LYS A 98 10.70 12.66 -8.37
C LYS A 98 9.21 12.36 -8.33
N ILE A 99 8.62 12.28 -9.51
CA ILE A 99 7.25 11.80 -9.66
C ILE A 99 7.32 10.27 -9.74
N CYS A 100 6.37 9.60 -9.08
CA CYS A 100 6.09 8.19 -9.30
C CYS A 100 4.72 8.07 -9.98
N GLU A 101 4.67 7.31 -11.07
CA GLU A 101 3.45 6.98 -11.79
C GLU A 101 3.32 5.46 -11.89
N PHE A 102 2.15 4.95 -11.53
CA PHE A 102 1.92 3.51 -11.44
C PHE A 102 0.47 3.13 -11.72
N GLU A 103 0.30 1.93 -12.26
CA GLU A 103 -0.99 1.27 -12.41
C GLU A 103 -1.13 0.22 -11.31
N TYR A 104 -2.33 0.07 -10.77
CA TYR A 104 -2.63 -0.97 -9.79
C TYR A 104 -3.95 -1.67 -10.10
N GLU A 105 -4.06 -2.92 -9.68
CA GLU A 105 -5.29 -3.71 -9.66
C GLU A 105 -5.32 -4.61 -8.41
N ILE A 106 -6.43 -4.58 -7.69
CA ILE A 106 -6.70 -5.34 -6.47
C ILE A 106 -7.76 -6.40 -6.81
N MET A 107 -7.46 -7.65 -6.48
CA MET A 107 -8.30 -8.82 -6.75
C MET A 107 -8.95 -9.36 -5.48
#